data_AF-A0A7W7N7P6-F1
#
_entry.id   AF-A0A7W7N7P6-F1
#
_cell.length_a   1.000
_cell.length_b   1.000
_cell.length_c   1.000
_cell.angle_alpha   90.00
_cell.angle_beta   90.00
_cell.angle_gamma   90.00
#
_symmetry.space_group_name_H-M   'P 1'
#
loop_
_entity.id
_entity.type
_entity.pdbx_description
1 polymer ?
#
loop_
_entity_poly.entity_id
_entity_poly.type
_entity_poly.pdbx_seq_one_letter_code
_entity_poly.pdbx_strand_id
1 'polypeptide(L)'
;MKKIAKMSLVAALLFTGISTYAIDGTSEFNLHVLKANGKLITFALNKVQKASLAIYDKDGTLIYSENASGKEGILRTFSLEEFPEGTYFLEVEDNVKRAKYEIKITEDTSVLSRNAVSSVYKSGFAKNTNVAAR
;
A
#
# COMPACT_ATOMS: atom_id res chain seq x y z
N MET A 1 10.13 14.36 59.80
CA MET A 1 9.77 13.11 59.09
C MET A 1 9.76 13.37 57.59
N LYS A 2 10.02 12.33 56.79
CA LYS A 2 10.78 12.36 55.51
C LYS A 2 10.02 12.89 54.29
N LYS A 3 10.81 13.40 53.33
CA LYS A 3 10.47 14.19 52.14
C LYS A 3 9.64 13.43 51.10
N ILE A 4 8.71 14.14 50.43
CA ILE A 4 7.89 13.67 49.31
C ILE A 4 8.81 13.34 48.12
N ALA A 5 8.77 12.11 47.65
CA ALA A 5 9.55 11.65 46.50
C ALA A 5 8.99 12.27 45.21
N LYS A 6 9.88 12.82 44.39
CA LYS A 6 9.60 13.30 43.03
C LYS A 6 9.31 12.08 42.14
N MET A 7 8.08 11.97 41.63
CA MET A 7 7.72 10.97 40.62
C MET A 7 8.36 11.37 39.28
N SER A 8 9.42 10.66 38.93
CA SER A 8 10.07 10.71 37.62
C SER A 8 9.15 10.05 36.58
N LEU A 9 8.85 10.76 35.49
CA LEU A 9 8.15 10.24 34.33
C LEU A 9 9.05 9.21 33.62
N VAL A 10 8.80 7.93 33.87
CA VAL A 10 9.46 6.83 33.16
C VAL A 10 8.82 6.72 31.77
N ALA A 11 9.57 7.03 30.73
CA ALA A 11 9.21 6.68 29.35
C ALA A 11 9.27 5.15 29.22
N ALA A 12 8.11 4.50 29.20
CA ALA A 12 8.01 3.09 28.91
C ALA A 12 8.38 2.86 27.43
N LEU A 13 9.59 2.37 27.18
CA LEU A 13 9.97 1.76 25.91
C LEU A 13 9.22 0.43 25.79
N LEU A 14 8.08 0.41 25.09
CA LEU A 14 7.42 -0.84 24.70
C LEU A 14 7.70 -1.13 23.24
N PHE A 15 8.58 -2.12 23.06
CA PHE A 15 8.78 -2.92 21.86
C PHE A 15 7.45 -3.31 21.22
N THR A 16 7.33 -3.13 19.90
CA THR A 16 6.40 -3.95 19.11
C THR A 16 7.22 -4.63 18.03
N GLY A 17 7.15 -5.96 18.03
CA GLY A 17 8.03 -6.83 17.26
C GLY A 17 7.90 -6.61 15.77
N ILE A 18 9.04 -6.68 15.09
CA ILE A 18 9.07 -6.92 13.66
C ILE A 18 8.54 -8.34 13.41
N SER A 19 7.24 -8.47 13.15
CA SER A 19 6.70 -9.68 12.53
C SER A 19 7.23 -9.74 11.10
N THR A 20 8.31 -10.49 10.90
CA THR A 20 8.77 -10.89 9.58
C THR A 20 7.79 -11.92 9.02
N TYR A 21 6.74 -11.46 8.35
CA TYR A 21 5.92 -12.34 7.53
C TYR A 21 6.69 -12.65 6.26
N ALA A 22 6.72 -13.94 5.88
CA ALA A 22 7.29 -14.37 4.62
C ALA A 22 6.61 -13.63 3.46
N ILE A 23 7.41 -12.91 2.67
CA ILE A 23 6.97 -12.29 1.42
C ILE A 23 6.91 -13.43 0.41
N ASP A 24 5.72 -13.98 0.22
CA ASP A 24 5.47 -14.88 -0.92
C ASP A 24 5.69 -14.07 -2.21
N GLY A 25 6.57 -14.60 -3.07
CA GLY A 25 7.29 -13.87 -4.11
C GLY A 25 6.47 -13.50 -5.34
N THR A 26 5.27 -12.96 -5.18
CA THR A 26 4.37 -12.60 -6.28
C THR A 26 3.68 -11.24 -6.14
N SER A 27 4.10 -10.40 -5.18
CA SER A 27 3.51 -9.06 -5.06
C SER A 27 4.02 -8.13 -6.16
N GLU A 28 3.09 -7.69 -7.01
CA GLU A 28 3.37 -6.64 -7.98
C GLU A 28 3.80 -5.37 -7.20
N PHE A 29 4.76 -4.59 -7.74
CA PHE A 29 5.32 -3.36 -7.15
C PHE A 29 5.88 -3.42 -5.71
N ASN A 30 6.05 -4.59 -5.09
CA ASN A 30 6.43 -4.71 -3.67
C ASN A 30 5.56 -3.82 -2.76
N LEU A 31 4.25 -3.74 -3.05
CA LEU A 31 3.33 -2.89 -2.30
C LEU A 31 3.20 -3.40 -0.87
N HIS A 32 3.42 -2.51 0.10
CA HIS A 32 3.29 -2.80 1.53
C HIS A 32 2.26 -1.87 2.15
N VAL A 33 1.16 -2.42 2.67
CA VAL A 33 0.14 -1.66 3.42
C VAL A 33 0.61 -1.45 4.85
N LEU A 34 0.89 -0.21 5.22
CA LEU A 34 1.43 0.15 6.54
C LEU A 34 0.33 0.38 7.57
N LYS A 35 -0.79 0.99 7.17
CA LYS A 35 -1.92 1.28 8.04
C LYS A 35 -3.22 1.38 7.25
N ALA A 36 -4.29 0.86 7.85
CA ALA A 36 -5.67 1.18 7.53
C ALA A 36 -6.29 1.72 8.83
N ASN A 37 -6.58 3.01 8.89
CA ASN A 37 -7.15 3.65 10.08
C ASN A 37 -8.34 4.50 9.68
N GLY A 38 -9.55 4.06 10.04
CA GLY A 38 -10.76 4.61 9.43
C GLY A 38 -10.69 4.49 7.91
N LYS A 39 -10.95 5.59 7.22
CA LYS A 39 -10.87 5.68 5.76
C LYS A 39 -9.51 6.18 5.24
N LEU A 40 -8.45 6.07 6.05
CA LEU A 40 -7.08 6.33 5.61
C LEU A 40 -6.37 5.03 5.23
N ILE A 41 -5.83 4.98 4.00
CA ILE A 41 -4.91 3.92 3.57
C ILE A 41 -3.50 4.47 3.40
N THR A 42 -2.51 3.85 4.04
CA THR A 42 -1.09 4.17 3.85
C THR A 42 -0.36 2.97 3.26
N PHE A 43 0.37 3.17 2.16
CA PHE A 43 1.16 2.13 1.51
C PHE A 43 2.51 2.63 1.00
N ALA A 44 3.44 1.70 0.87
CA ALA A 44 4.75 1.91 0.29
C ALA A 44 4.96 1.02 -0.95
N LEU A 45 5.59 1.57 -1.99
CA LEU A 45 6.09 0.84 -3.16
C LEU A 45 7.62 0.79 -3.07
N ASN A 46 8.16 -0.33 -2.60
CA ASN A 46 9.60 -0.47 -2.36
C ASN A 46 10.36 -0.62 -3.68
N LYS A 47 11.47 0.13 -3.83
CA LYS A 47 12.32 0.14 -5.04
C LYS A 47 11.65 0.67 -6.31
N VAL A 48 10.44 1.23 -6.18
CA VAL A 48 9.72 1.89 -7.28
C VAL A 48 9.92 3.40 -7.13
N GLN A 49 10.76 3.99 -7.98
CA GLN A 49 11.14 5.40 -7.84
C GLN A 49 10.17 6.37 -8.50
N LYS A 50 9.44 5.93 -9.53
CA LYS A 50 8.45 6.72 -10.27
C LYS A 50 7.30 5.81 -10.66
N ALA A 51 6.07 6.26 -10.41
CA ALA A 51 4.86 5.57 -10.85
C ALA A 51 3.72 6.57 -11.04
N SER A 52 2.83 6.29 -11.98
CA SER A 52 1.50 6.88 -11.99
C SER A 52 0.60 6.08 -11.06
N LEU A 53 -0.17 6.79 -10.24
CA LEU A 53 -1.14 6.22 -9.32
C LEU A 53 -2.52 6.73 -9.73
N ALA A 54 -3.50 5.85 -9.83
CA ALA A 54 -4.87 6.21 -10.15
C ALA A 54 -5.86 5.42 -9.29
N ILE A 55 -6.98 6.05 -8.91
CA ILE A 55 -8.08 5.39 -8.22
C ILE A 55 -9.30 5.41 -9.13
N TYR A 56 -9.86 4.23 -9.35
CA TYR A 56 -11.09 4.03 -10.12
C TYR A 56 -12.20 3.46 -9.23
N ASP A 57 -13.45 3.77 -9.54
CA ASP A 57 -14.60 3.02 -9.00
C ASP A 57 -14.75 1.63 -9.66
N LYS A 58 -15.77 0.88 -9.21
CA LYS A 58 -16.12 -0.43 -9.76
C LYS A 58 -16.49 -0.44 -11.24
N ASP A 59 -16.95 0.69 -11.78
CA ASP A 59 -17.39 0.84 -13.16
C ASP A 59 -16.25 1.34 -14.07
N GLY A 60 -15.07 1.60 -13.49
CA GLY A 60 -13.88 2.07 -14.20
C GLY A 60 -13.83 3.59 -14.36
N THR A 61 -14.66 4.35 -13.64
CA THR A 61 -14.60 5.81 -13.63
C THR A 61 -13.37 6.27 -12.86
N LEU A 62 -12.55 7.13 -13.47
CA LEU A 62 -11.40 7.72 -12.80
C LEU A 62 -11.85 8.75 -11.75
N ILE A 63 -11.45 8.54 -10.50
CA ILE A 63 -11.76 9.45 -9.38
C ILE A 63 -10.56 10.32 -9.04
N TYR A 64 -9.36 9.75 -9.07
CA TYR A 64 -8.13 10.42 -8.70
C TYR A 64 -6.96 9.92 -9.52
N SER A 65 -6.00 10.81 -9.80
CA SER A 65 -4.70 10.40 -10.36
C SER A 65 -3.57 11.33 -9.91
N GLU A 66 -2.38 10.77 -9.78
CA GLU A 66 -1.13 11.52 -9.58
C GLU A 66 0.05 10.83 -10.27
N ASN A 67 1.15 11.58 -10.41
CA ASN A 67 2.46 11.01 -10.67
C ASN A 67 3.28 11.10 -9.38
N ALA A 68 3.67 9.95 -8.84
CA ALA A 68 4.43 9.86 -7.61
C ALA A 68 5.90 9.54 -7.90
N SER A 69 6.79 10.10 -7.09
CA SER A 69 8.22 9.80 -7.13
C SER A 69 8.86 9.81 -5.76
N GLY A 70 9.91 9.01 -5.58
CA GLY A 70 10.75 9.02 -4.38
C GLY A 70 12.08 8.31 -4.61
N LYS A 71 13.10 8.67 -3.82
CA LYS A 71 14.48 8.21 -4.03
C LYS A 71 14.65 6.71 -3.77
N GLU A 72 14.09 6.23 -2.66
CA GLU A 72 14.20 4.83 -2.20
C GLU A 72 12.93 4.00 -2.45
N GLY A 73 11.88 4.65 -2.96
CA GLY A 73 10.54 4.09 -3.09
C GLY A 73 9.49 5.20 -2.96
N ILE A 74 8.22 4.84 -3.14
CA ILE A 74 7.10 5.76 -3.01
C ILE A 74 6.35 5.42 -1.72
N LEU A 75 6.07 6.43 -0.89
CA LEU A 75 5.19 6.33 0.29
C LEU A 75 4.00 7.26 0.07
N ARG A 76 2.78 6.75 0.23
CA ARG A 76 1.54 7.50 0.06
C ARG A 76 0.51 7.16 1.12
N THR A 77 -0.26 8.19 1.47
CA THR A 77 -1.46 8.08 2.29
C THR A 77 -2.61 8.71 1.53
N PHE A 78 -3.69 7.96 1.31
CA PHE A 78 -4.92 8.48 0.75
C PHE A 78 -6.00 8.55 1.82
N SER A 79 -6.73 9.66 1.84
CA SER A 79 -7.98 9.78 2.57
C SER A 79 -9.13 9.42 1.65
N LEU A 80 -9.97 8.50 2.11
CA LEU A 80 -11.14 8.00 1.42
C LEU A 80 -12.43 8.40 2.17
N GLU A 81 -12.36 9.40 3.05
CA GLU A 81 -13.48 9.87 3.87
C GLU A 81 -14.68 10.31 3.02
N GLU A 82 -14.41 10.96 1.89
CA GLU A 82 -15.44 11.47 0.97
C GLU A 82 -15.93 10.40 -0.03
N PHE A 83 -15.35 9.19 0.01
CA PHE A 83 -15.72 8.12 -0.91
C PHE A 83 -16.94 7.37 -0.34
N PRO A 84 -17.99 7.17 -1.17
CA PRO A 84 -19.09 6.29 -0.81
C PRO A 84 -18.60 4.86 -0.53
N GLU A 85 -19.36 4.12 0.28
CA GLU A 85 -19.11 2.70 0.49
C GLU A 85 -19.12 1.94 -0.85
N GLY A 86 -18.22 0.97 -0.97
CA GLY A 86 -18.10 0.19 -2.19
C GLY A 86 -16.71 -0.35 -2.45
N THR A 87 -16.53 -0.83 -3.68
CA THR A 87 -15.27 -1.38 -4.18
C THR A 87 -14.64 -0.43 -5.18
N TYR A 88 -13.36 -0.16 -4.98
CA TYR A 88 -12.53 0.72 -5.78
C TYR A 88 -11.23 0.01 -6.13
N PHE A 89 -10.48 0.58 -7.06
CA PHE A 89 -9.22 0.02 -7.52
C PHE A 89 -8.11 1.07 -7.54
N LEU A 90 -7.04 0.82 -6.80
CA LEU A 90 -5.78 1.52 -6.96
C LEU A 90 -5.01 0.88 -8.11
N GLU A 91 -4.83 1.62 -9.19
CA GLU A 91 -3.93 1.27 -10.28
C GLU A 91 -2.56 1.91 -10.05
N VAL A 92 -1.51 1.09 -10.12
CA VAL A 92 -0.12 1.52 -10.08
C VAL A 92 0.50 1.18 -11.42
N GLU A 93 1.11 2.17 -12.07
CA GLU A 93 1.79 1.99 -13.35
C GLU A 93 3.20 2.59 -13.33
N ASP A 94 4.20 1.82 -13.74
CA ASP A 94 5.53 2.33 -14.05
C ASP A 94 5.87 2.14 -15.55
N ASN A 95 7.14 2.24 -15.91
CA ASN A 95 7.59 2.07 -17.28
C ASN A 95 7.53 0.62 -17.79
N VAL A 96 7.36 -0.35 -16.90
CA VAL A 96 7.42 -1.79 -17.19
C VAL A 96 6.04 -2.42 -17.20
N LYS A 97 5.18 -2.05 -16.25
CA LYS A 97 3.91 -2.73 -16.01
C LYS A 97 2.88 -1.84 -15.33
N ARG A 98 1.68 -2.40 -15.25
CA ARG A 98 0.53 -1.88 -14.52
C ARG A 98 -0.03 -2.97 -13.62
N ALA A 99 -0.47 -2.61 -12.43
CA ALA A 99 -1.13 -3.53 -11.50
C ALA A 99 -2.30 -2.84 -10.80
N LYS A 100 -3.39 -3.57 -10.57
CA LYS A 100 -4.57 -3.09 -9.85
C LYS A 100 -4.69 -3.78 -8.51
N TYR A 101 -4.96 -3.01 -7.46
CA TYR A 101 -5.19 -3.46 -6.10
C TYR A 101 -6.59 -3.05 -5.69
N GLU A 102 -7.29 -3.94 -5.00
CA GLU A 102 -8.65 -3.68 -4.55
C GLU A 102 -8.62 -2.81 -3.30
N ILE A 103 -9.50 -1.81 -3.25
CA ILE A 103 -9.84 -1.06 -2.05
C ILE A 103 -11.30 -1.37 -1.73
N LYS A 104 -11.57 -1.87 -0.52
CA LYS A 104 -12.93 -1.99 0.01
C LYS A 104 -13.18 -0.88 1.02
N ILE A 105 -14.24 -0.11 0.83
CA ILE A 105 -14.69 0.93 1.75
C ILE A 105 -16.01 0.49 2.35
N THR A 106 -16.07 0.48 3.67
CA THR A 106 -17.29 0.28 4.47
C THR A 106 -17.63 1.59 5.19
N GLU A 107 -18.71 1.59 5.97
CA GLU A 107 -19.16 2.74 6.76
C GLU A 107 -18.00 3.40 7.53
N ASP A 108 -17.26 2.59 8.29
CA ASP A 108 -16.22 3.08 9.20
C ASP A 108 -14.78 2.92 8.71
N THR A 109 -14.53 2.05 7.73
CA THR A 109 -13.16 1.60 7.42
C THR A 109 -12.88 1.46 5.94
N SER A 110 -11.59 1.46 5.61
CA SER A 110 -11.10 1.13 4.27
C SER A 110 -9.98 0.09 4.35
N VAL A 111 -9.96 -0.83 3.41
CA VAL A 111 -8.95 -1.90 3.33
C VAL A 111 -8.38 -1.96 1.92
N LEU A 112 -7.06 -1.76 1.81
CA LEU A 112 -6.30 -1.96 0.57
C LEU A 112 -5.75 -3.40 0.52
N SER A 113 -5.94 -4.09 -0.60
CA SER A 113 -5.40 -5.43 -0.82
C SER A 113 -3.88 -5.39 -0.93
N ARG A 114 -3.20 -6.36 -0.30
CA ARG A 114 -1.73 -6.50 -0.41
C ARG A 114 -1.30 -7.10 -1.74
N ASN A 115 -2.15 -7.93 -2.33
CA ASN A 115 -1.91 -8.56 -3.62
C ASN A 115 -2.70 -7.82 -4.70
N ALA A 116 -2.12 -7.75 -5.89
CA ALA A 116 -2.79 -7.22 -7.06
C ALA A 116 -3.88 -8.20 -7.51
N VAL A 117 -5.07 -7.68 -7.86
CA VAL A 117 -6.16 -8.45 -8.48
C VAL A 117 -5.93 -8.64 -9.98
N SER A 118 -5.09 -7.80 -10.59
CA SER A 118 -4.63 -7.96 -11.97
C SER A 118 -3.30 -7.26 -12.18
N SER A 119 -2.51 -7.74 -13.13
CA SER A 119 -1.32 -7.05 -13.62
C SER A 119 -1.06 -7.34 -15.09
N VAL A 120 -0.62 -6.31 -15.80
CA VAL A 120 -0.30 -6.35 -17.23
C VAL A 120 1.09 -5.74 -17.42
N TYR A 121 1.98 -6.48 -18.08
CA TYR A 121 3.29 -5.98 -18.49
C TYR A 121 3.17 -5.27 -19.83
N LYS A 122 3.87 -4.15 -19.99
CA LYS A 122 3.93 -3.41 -21.24
C LYS A 122 4.66 -4.24 -22.30
N SER A 123 4.35 -3.97 -23.58
CA SER A 123 4.99 -4.67 -24.69
C SER A 123 6.52 -4.55 -24.61
N GLY A 124 7.22 -5.66 -24.86
CA GLY A 124 8.68 -5.73 -24.71
C GLY A 124 9.18 -6.08 -23.31
N PHE A 125 8.29 -6.18 -22.30
CA PHE A 125 8.61 -6.65 -20.96
C PHE A 125 7.94 -8.01 -20.72
N ALA A 126 8.74 -9.03 -20.39
CA ALA A 126 8.23 -10.35 -20.02
C ALA A 126 8.21 -10.52 -18.49
N LYS A 127 7.15 -11.14 -17.96
CA LYS A 127 7.20 -11.72 -16.62
C LYS A 127 8.15 -12.92 -16.72
N ASN A 128 9.33 -12.84 -16.11
CA ASN A 128 10.29 -13.95 -16.09
C ASN A 128 9.69 -15.14 -15.32
N THR A 129 8.87 -15.95 -15.99
CA THR A 129 8.49 -17.27 -15.50
C THR A 129 9.59 -18.23 -15.93
N ASN A 130 10.71 -18.23 -15.20
CA ASN A 130 11.67 -19.33 -15.26
C ASN A 130 11.02 -20.56 -14.62
N VAL A 131 10.03 -21.15 -15.30
CA VAL A 131 9.66 -22.54 -15.09
C VAL A 131 10.54 -23.29 -16.07
N ALA A 132 11.67 -23.79 -15.57
CA ALA A 132 12.45 -24.78 -16.31
C ALA A 132 11.51 -25.95 -16.61
N ALA A 133 11.11 -26.10 -17.87
CA ALA A 133 10.50 -27.33 -18.35
C ALA A 133 11.51 -28.45 -18.07
N ARG A 134 11.11 -29.40 -17.23
CA ARG A 134 11.86 -30.63 -16.96
C ARG A 134 11.41 -31.68 -17.95
#